data_AF-A0A965M9D3-F1
#
_entry.id   AF-A0A965M9D3-F1
#
_cell.length_a   1.000
_cell.length_b   1.000
_cell.length_c   1.000
_cell.angle_alpha   90.00
_cell.angle_beta   90.00
_cell.angle_gamma   90.00
#
_symmetry.space_group_name_H-M   'P 1'
#
loop_
_entity.id
_entity.type
_entity.pdbx_description
1 polymer ?
#
loop_
_entity_poly.entity_id
_entity_poly.type
_entity_poly.pdbx_seq_one_letter_code
_entity_poly.pdbx_strand_id
1 'polypeptide(L)'
;MNLTLSALFRTDLAGLGDTRALWLKGVWLSDACEALFDQLRERGQIDDAALHRRRLLAFDSGDARLLKRLANDEWPADASRIARANERPEGLLSGLRGSRPDAALMVAVLRRARLEPLEAHAALQTLKPHLASSDWRWMMGRLAFYAARQHLPESAQWFAMADQATLGQDDWAWQARLALRRGDWPGVLRSIERMEDAGQNEVAWRFWKARALQATGRGSEATPLLIALADEPTFYGLLANEALGPSLGERHRDYAPGASEVQAIAERPALARALVLHRLGFDFEGTREWSWGIADLSDEQLLAAAELARRQDWFERSIWTAEKTRRVHNYALRYPTPFAEQVKLRANHHTVDPALLYGLIRQESRFNPQATSPAGARGLMQVMPTTANWLAKKLGLHKHPRPMCNWGRLMCATCSTRWIRVRSWWQPATTPGRGEHSAGATYSRWRAPSTRSRSPSARPATTSRRYSPMPPSMPVNWAPRRCP
;
A
#
# COMPACT_ATOMS: atom_id res chain seq x y z
N MET A 1 42.97 -5.00 4.46
CA MET A 1 41.51 -4.76 4.36
C MET A 1 40.86 -5.35 3.08
N ASN A 2 41.54 -6.27 2.36
CA ASN A 2 40.99 -6.95 1.15
C ASN A 2 40.89 -8.49 1.28
N LEU A 3 41.24 -9.07 2.45
CA LEU A 3 41.27 -10.53 2.63
C LEU A 3 40.08 -11.08 3.44
N THR A 4 39.26 -10.22 4.05
CA THR A 4 38.10 -10.63 4.87
C THR A 4 36.79 -10.75 4.09
N LEU A 5 36.69 -10.19 2.87
CA LEU A 5 35.48 -10.30 2.06
C LEU A 5 35.37 -11.64 1.31
N SER A 6 36.49 -12.30 0.97
CA SER A 6 36.45 -13.61 0.30
C SER A 6 36.09 -14.78 1.22
N ALA A 7 36.13 -14.59 2.55
CA ALA A 7 35.86 -15.66 3.51
C ALA A 7 34.36 -15.85 3.82
N LEU A 8 33.54 -14.81 3.65
CA LEU A 8 32.07 -14.88 3.84
C LEU A 8 31.32 -15.56 2.67
N PHE A 9 32.00 -15.81 1.54
CA PHE A 9 31.40 -16.41 0.35
C PHE A 9 31.64 -17.93 0.20
N ARG A 10 32.20 -18.59 1.23
CA ARG A 10 32.44 -20.05 1.22
C ARG A 10 31.37 -20.87 1.94
N THR A 11 30.39 -20.24 2.58
CA THR A 11 29.27 -20.95 3.21
C THR A 11 28.08 -21.06 2.27
N ASP A 12 27.62 -22.29 2.11
CA ASP A 12 26.43 -22.78 1.42
C ASP A 12 25.37 -21.73 1.03
N LEU A 13 24.99 -21.78 -0.24
CA LEU A 13 24.00 -20.93 -0.92
C LEU A 13 22.54 -21.23 -0.51
N ALA A 14 22.31 -21.73 0.71
CA ALA A 14 20.98 -21.96 1.26
C ALA A 14 20.22 -20.64 1.58
N GLY A 15 20.87 -19.48 1.52
CA GLY A 15 20.28 -18.15 1.71
C GLY A 15 19.75 -17.46 0.43
N LEU A 16 19.72 -18.15 -0.72
CA LEU A 16 19.42 -17.58 -2.05
C LEU A 16 17.99 -17.01 -2.24
N GLY A 17 17.07 -17.20 -1.29
CA GLY A 17 15.71 -16.64 -1.37
C GLY A 17 15.71 -15.11 -1.49
N ASP A 18 16.60 -14.43 -0.77
CA ASP A 18 16.67 -12.96 -0.78
C ASP A 18 17.35 -12.41 -2.06
N THR A 19 18.27 -13.15 -2.67
CA THR A 19 19.04 -12.65 -3.82
C THR A 19 18.21 -12.64 -5.10
N ARG A 20 17.36 -13.65 -5.34
CA ARG A 20 16.43 -13.66 -6.47
C ARG A 20 15.41 -12.51 -6.37
N ALA A 21 14.92 -12.22 -5.16
CA ALA A 21 14.00 -11.11 -4.91
C ALA A 21 14.65 -9.74 -5.13
N LEU A 22 15.96 -9.61 -4.84
CA LEU A 22 16.75 -8.42 -5.15
C LEU A 22 17.04 -8.29 -6.65
N TRP A 23 17.33 -9.38 -7.35
CA TRP A 23 17.56 -9.36 -8.80
C TRP A 23 16.32 -8.88 -9.57
N LEU A 24 15.12 -9.30 -9.15
CA LEU A 24 13.84 -8.88 -9.76
C LEU A 24 13.41 -7.45 -9.37
N LYS A 25 14.38 -6.57 -9.12
CA LYS A 25 14.17 -5.12 -9.04
C LYS A 25 14.59 -4.47 -10.36
N GLY A 26 13.65 -3.77 -10.98
CA GLY A 26 13.88 -3.00 -12.20
C GLY A 26 14.67 -1.71 -12.00
N VAL A 27 15.33 -1.50 -10.87
CA VAL A 27 16.12 -0.29 -10.59
C VAL A 27 17.55 -0.68 -10.29
N TRP A 28 18.47 0.24 -10.53
CA TRP A 28 19.85 0.12 -10.06
C TRP A 28 19.85 0.06 -8.53
N LEU A 29 20.45 -1.00 -7.97
CA LEU A 29 20.60 -1.14 -6.52
C LEU A 29 21.90 -0.46 -6.06
N SER A 30 22.55 -0.95 -5.00
CA SER A 30 23.90 -0.48 -4.67
C SER A 30 24.93 -1.12 -5.61
N ASP A 31 26.08 -0.46 -5.78
CA ASP A 31 27.18 -1.04 -6.55
C ASP A 31 27.64 -2.40 -6.00
N ALA A 32 27.50 -2.62 -4.68
CA ALA A 32 27.73 -3.92 -4.05
C ALA A 32 26.74 -4.99 -4.51
N CYS A 33 25.44 -4.67 -4.61
CA CYS A 33 24.46 -5.63 -5.12
C CYS A 33 24.66 -5.92 -6.61
N GLU A 34 25.00 -4.90 -7.42
CA GLU A 34 25.27 -5.13 -8.85
C GLU A 34 26.54 -5.97 -9.07
N ALA A 35 27.59 -5.77 -8.26
CA ALA A 35 28.78 -6.61 -8.30
C ALA A 35 28.50 -8.07 -7.92
N LEU A 36 27.64 -8.31 -6.94
CA LEU A 36 27.18 -9.67 -6.60
C LEU A 36 26.47 -10.32 -7.79
N PHE A 37 25.59 -9.59 -8.48
CA PHE A 37 24.88 -10.13 -9.63
C PHE A 37 25.80 -10.48 -10.80
N ASP A 38 26.87 -9.71 -11.01
CA ASP A 38 27.89 -10.04 -12.01
C ASP A 38 28.54 -11.39 -11.72
N GLN A 39 28.91 -11.66 -10.46
CA GLN A 39 29.46 -12.95 -10.05
C GLN A 39 28.46 -14.11 -10.23
N LEU A 40 27.18 -13.87 -9.95
CA LEU A 40 26.14 -14.89 -10.12
C LEU A 40 25.90 -15.22 -11.60
N ARG A 41 25.99 -14.21 -12.48
CA ARG A 41 25.92 -14.40 -13.93
C ARG A 41 27.11 -15.19 -14.45
N GLU A 42 28.32 -14.89 -14.00
CA GLU A 42 29.53 -15.65 -14.36
C GLU A 42 29.45 -17.13 -13.93
N ARG A 43 28.74 -17.41 -12.84
CA ARG A 43 28.48 -18.78 -12.36
C ARG A 43 27.27 -19.46 -13.01
N GLY A 44 26.63 -18.83 -14.00
CA GLY A 44 25.45 -19.36 -14.68
C GLY A 44 24.18 -19.44 -13.81
N GLN A 45 24.14 -18.77 -12.66
CA GLN A 45 22.98 -18.76 -11.76
C GLN A 45 21.93 -17.71 -12.16
N ILE A 46 22.29 -16.81 -13.07
CA ILE A 46 21.39 -15.87 -13.73
C ILE A 46 21.40 -16.21 -15.21
N ASP A 47 20.29 -16.74 -15.69
CA ASP A 47 20.09 -17.09 -17.10
C ASP A 47 19.55 -15.91 -17.93
N ASP A 48 19.47 -16.11 -19.24
CA ASP A 48 18.96 -15.10 -20.17
C ASP A 48 17.51 -14.73 -19.88
N ALA A 49 16.70 -15.67 -19.36
CA ALA A 49 15.32 -15.41 -18.96
C ALA A 49 15.27 -14.45 -17.75
N ALA A 50 16.14 -14.61 -16.76
CA ALA A 50 16.26 -13.72 -15.61
C ALA A 50 16.77 -12.33 -16.03
N LEU A 51 17.73 -12.24 -16.96
CA LEU A 51 18.20 -10.98 -17.55
C LEU A 51 17.08 -10.25 -18.28
N HIS A 52 16.36 -10.97 -19.14
CA HIS A 52 15.21 -10.47 -19.88
C HIS A 52 14.13 -9.94 -18.94
N ARG A 53 13.77 -10.69 -17.90
CA ARG A 53 12.78 -10.26 -16.90
C ARG A 53 13.20 -8.99 -16.16
N ARG A 54 14.48 -8.88 -15.79
CA ARG A 54 15.00 -7.66 -15.15
C ARG A 54 14.98 -6.45 -16.10
N ARG A 55 15.26 -6.66 -17.39
CA ARG A 55 15.16 -5.62 -18.43
C ARG A 55 13.74 -5.09 -18.58
N LEU A 56 12.75 -5.98 -18.64
CA LEU A 56 11.34 -5.59 -18.70
C LEU A 56 10.94 -4.72 -17.50
N LEU A 57 11.31 -5.13 -16.29
CA LEU A 57 11.09 -4.33 -15.09
C LEU A 57 11.80 -2.96 -15.15
N ALA A 58 12.97 -2.89 -15.77
CA ALA A 58 13.72 -1.66 -15.96
C ALA A 58 13.09 -0.72 -17.00
N PHE A 59 12.36 -1.24 -18.01
CA PHE A 59 11.53 -0.40 -18.88
C PHE A 59 10.44 0.34 -18.07
N ASP A 60 9.81 -0.34 -17.11
CA ASP A 60 8.77 0.29 -16.28
C ASP A 60 9.33 1.29 -15.29
N SER A 61 10.49 1.00 -14.70
CA SER A 61 11.18 1.92 -13.79
C SER A 61 11.76 3.13 -14.52
N GLY A 62 12.13 2.98 -15.80
CA GLY A 62 12.83 4.00 -16.58
C GLY A 62 14.26 4.26 -16.12
N ASP A 63 14.90 3.32 -15.42
CA ASP A 63 16.27 3.47 -14.93
C ASP A 63 17.29 3.37 -16.08
N ALA A 64 17.80 4.53 -16.51
CA ALA A 64 18.73 4.63 -17.62
C ALA A 64 20.07 3.92 -17.35
N ARG A 65 20.54 3.91 -16.10
CA ARG A 65 21.82 3.28 -15.71
C ARG A 65 21.70 1.76 -15.82
N LEU A 66 20.62 1.20 -15.28
CA LEU A 66 20.35 -0.23 -15.37
C LEU A 66 20.07 -0.68 -16.81
N LEU A 67 19.26 0.06 -17.56
CA LEU A 67 18.96 -0.29 -18.96
C LEU A 67 20.21 -0.27 -19.84
N LYS A 68 21.13 0.68 -19.63
CA LYS A 68 22.43 0.69 -20.29
C LYS A 68 23.26 -0.55 -19.92
N ARG A 69 23.23 -0.98 -18.65
CA ARG A 69 23.93 -2.19 -18.19
C ARG A 69 23.35 -3.48 -18.78
N LEU A 70 22.04 -3.53 -19.01
CA LEU A 70 21.31 -4.69 -19.54
C LEU A 70 21.12 -4.66 -21.07
N ALA A 71 21.76 -3.71 -21.76
CA ALA A 71 21.67 -3.55 -23.21
C ALA A 71 22.22 -4.77 -23.94
N ASN A 72 21.62 -5.10 -25.08
CA ASN A 72 22.10 -6.09 -26.03
C ASN A 72 21.68 -5.69 -27.45
N ASP A 73 22.00 -6.52 -28.45
CA ASP A 73 21.71 -6.22 -29.86
C ASP A 73 20.19 -6.10 -30.15
N GLU A 74 19.38 -6.88 -29.44
CA GLU A 74 17.92 -6.83 -29.53
C GLU A 74 17.34 -5.57 -28.88
N TRP A 75 17.92 -5.15 -27.75
CA TRP A 75 17.46 -4.04 -26.93
C TRP A 75 18.59 -3.03 -26.71
N PRO A 76 18.91 -2.21 -27.72
CA PRO A 76 19.85 -1.12 -27.57
C PRO A 76 19.32 -0.10 -26.56
N ALA A 77 20.22 0.44 -25.73
CA ALA A 77 19.88 1.37 -24.67
C ALA A 77 20.82 2.58 -24.66
N ASP A 78 20.32 3.73 -25.11
CA ASP A 78 20.99 5.02 -24.98
C ASP A 78 20.44 5.80 -23.77
N ALA A 79 21.32 6.14 -22.83
CA ALA A 79 20.93 6.78 -21.57
C ALA A 79 20.27 8.16 -21.81
N SER A 80 20.71 8.91 -22.82
CA SER A 80 20.16 10.24 -23.13
C SER A 80 18.76 10.16 -23.75
N ARG A 81 18.49 9.17 -24.61
CA ARG A 81 17.15 8.87 -25.13
C ARG A 81 16.23 8.37 -24.01
N ILE A 82 16.72 7.53 -23.09
CA ILE A 82 15.93 7.07 -21.94
C ILE A 82 15.59 8.23 -20.99
N ALA A 83 16.52 9.15 -20.74
CA ALA A 83 16.24 10.36 -19.98
C ALA A 83 15.13 11.20 -20.64
N ARG A 84 15.21 11.41 -21.96
CA ARG A 84 14.12 12.06 -22.73
C ARG A 84 12.80 11.30 -22.63
N ALA A 85 12.81 9.96 -22.71
CA ALA A 85 11.61 9.15 -22.56
C ALA A 85 10.94 9.32 -21.19
N ASN A 86 11.73 9.53 -20.12
CA ASN A 86 11.23 9.80 -18.79
C ASN A 86 10.58 11.18 -18.66
N GLU A 87 11.15 12.20 -19.31
CA GLU A 87 10.72 13.59 -19.18
C GLU A 87 9.62 13.99 -20.16
N ARG A 88 9.74 13.59 -21.42
CA ARG A 88 8.90 13.99 -22.56
C ARG A 88 8.64 12.79 -23.50
N PRO A 89 7.90 11.76 -23.04
CA PRO A 89 7.67 10.55 -23.82
C PRO A 89 6.97 10.84 -25.16
N GLU A 90 6.04 11.80 -25.22
CA GLU A 90 5.27 12.15 -26.41
C GLU A 90 6.14 12.49 -27.63
N GLY A 91 7.27 13.17 -27.44
CA GLY A 91 8.16 13.56 -28.53
C GLY A 91 8.88 12.37 -29.17
N LEU A 92 9.10 11.28 -28.42
CA LEU A 92 9.64 10.03 -28.98
C LEU A 92 8.56 9.20 -29.66
N LEU A 93 7.30 9.32 -29.22
CA LEU A 93 6.18 8.54 -29.75
C LEU A 93 5.56 9.14 -31.03
N SER A 94 5.82 10.40 -31.36
CA SER A 94 5.27 11.05 -32.58
C SER A 94 5.91 10.56 -33.89
N GLY A 95 7.08 9.90 -33.83
CA GLY A 95 7.87 9.48 -34.99
C GLY A 95 8.04 7.96 -35.15
N LEU A 96 7.10 7.15 -34.64
CA LEU A 96 7.31 5.69 -34.51
C LEU A 96 7.30 4.90 -35.82
N ARG A 97 6.73 5.41 -36.91
CA ARG A 97 6.61 4.66 -38.16
C ARG A 97 8.01 4.29 -38.69
N GLY A 98 8.24 2.98 -38.89
CA GLY A 98 9.53 2.46 -39.34
C GLY A 98 10.64 2.43 -38.29
N SER A 99 10.35 2.86 -37.05
CA SER A 99 11.33 2.77 -35.94
C SER A 99 11.47 1.33 -35.47
N ARG A 100 12.72 0.87 -35.28
CA ARG A 100 12.99 -0.36 -34.53
C ARG A 100 12.77 -0.10 -33.03
N PRO A 101 12.16 -1.04 -32.28
CA PRO A 101 12.06 -0.94 -30.83
C PRO A 101 13.44 -0.77 -30.18
N ASP A 102 13.52 0.11 -29.19
CA ASP A 102 14.67 0.26 -28.32
C ASP A 102 14.20 0.44 -26.86
N ALA A 103 15.14 0.44 -25.91
CA ALA A 103 14.80 0.62 -24.50
C ALA A 103 14.08 1.96 -24.23
N ALA A 104 14.44 3.03 -24.95
CA ALA A 104 13.83 4.36 -24.76
C ALA A 104 12.38 4.41 -25.22
N LEU A 105 12.03 3.73 -26.32
CA LEU A 105 10.66 3.62 -26.81
C LEU A 105 9.78 2.82 -25.87
N MET A 106 10.28 1.71 -25.28
CA MET A 106 9.54 0.95 -24.27
C MET A 106 9.27 1.79 -23.02
N VAL A 107 10.29 2.50 -22.52
CA VAL A 107 10.13 3.46 -21.42
C VAL A 107 9.11 4.55 -21.79
N ALA A 108 9.19 5.12 -22.98
CA ALA A 108 8.28 6.17 -23.42
C ALA A 108 6.82 5.70 -23.48
N VAL A 109 6.57 4.49 -24.00
CA VAL A 109 5.23 3.87 -24.01
C VAL A 109 4.70 3.71 -22.59
N LEU A 110 5.48 3.16 -21.66
CA LEU A 110 5.03 2.96 -20.27
C LEU A 110 4.87 4.27 -19.51
N ARG A 111 5.67 5.29 -19.81
CA ARG A 111 5.48 6.65 -19.28
C ARG A 111 4.21 7.28 -19.80
N ARG A 112 3.93 7.16 -21.10
CA ARG A 112 2.68 7.65 -21.69
C ARG A 112 1.49 6.91 -21.10
N ALA A 113 1.60 5.59 -20.86
CA ALA A 113 0.53 4.79 -20.29
C ALA A 113 0.08 5.26 -18.89
N ARG A 114 0.97 5.85 -18.10
CA ARG A 114 0.63 6.43 -16.78
C ARG A 114 -0.33 7.62 -16.87
N LEU A 115 -0.34 8.30 -18.01
CA LEU A 115 -1.11 9.52 -18.24
C LEU A 115 -2.27 9.24 -19.21
N GLU A 116 -1.95 8.74 -20.41
CA GLU A 116 -2.86 8.50 -21.53
C GLU A 116 -2.68 7.06 -22.06
N PRO A 117 -3.35 6.05 -21.46
CA PRO A 117 -3.20 4.64 -21.83
C PRO A 117 -3.62 4.33 -23.27
N LEU A 118 -4.62 5.04 -23.80
CA LEU A 118 -5.10 4.81 -25.17
C LEU A 118 -4.06 5.23 -26.22
N GLU A 119 -3.37 6.35 -25.98
CA GLU A 119 -2.27 6.78 -26.86
C GLU A 119 -1.06 5.84 -26.75
N ALA A 120 -0.72 5.42 -25.53
CA ALA A 120 0.32 4.44 -25.30
C ALA A 120 0.02 3.11 -26.00
N HIS A 121 -1.25 2.67 -25.99
CA HIS A 121 -1.71 1.51 -26.74
C HIS A 121 -1.49 1.69 -28.25
N ALA A 122 -1.88 2.83 -28.83
CA ALA A 122 -1.70 3.10 -30.25
C ALA A 122 -0.21 3.11 -30.66
N ALA A 123 0.65 3.70 -29.82
CA ALA A 123 2.10 3.65 -30.00
C ALA A 123 2.63 2.22 -29.96
N LEU A 124 2.21 1.43 -28.96
CA LEU A 124 2.62 0.04 -28.81
C LEU A 124 2.17 -0.82 -30.01
N GLN A 125 0.95 -0.63 -30.52
CA GLN A 125 0.45 -1.32 -31.72
C GLN A 125 1.32 -1.03 -32.96
N THR A 126 1.85 0.19 -33.08
CA THR A 126 2.77 0.55 -34.18
C THR A 126 4.08 -0.25 -34.08
N LEU A 127 4.54 -0.53 -32.86
CA LEU A 127 5.78 -1.29 -32.60
C LEU A 127 5.58 -2.81 -32.65
N LYS A 128 4.33 -3.29 -32.56
CA LYS A 128 3.99 -4.73 -32.52
C LYS A 128 4.69 -5.60 -33.56
N PRO A 129 4.80 -5.21 -34.85
CA PRO A 129 5.44 -6.06 -35.86
C PRO A 129 6.91 -6.38 -35.59
N HIS A 130 7.56 -5.60 -34.71
CA HIS A 130 8.98 -5.72 -34.39
C HIS A 130 9.23 -6.23 -32.95
N LEU A 131 8.18 -6.58 -32.21
CA LEU A 131 8.29 -7.07 -30.84
C LEU A 131 8.13 -8.59 -30.79
N ALA A 132 8.93 -9.25 -29.96
CA ALA A 132 8.71 -10.64 -29.60
C ALA A 132 7.33 -10.80 -28.92
N SER A 133 6.68 -11.95 -29.13
CA SER A 133 5.36 -12.24 -28.55
C SER A 133 5.35 -12.16 -27.02
N SER A 134 6.45 -12.56 -26.36
CA SER A 134 6.64 -12.45 -24.91
C SER A 134 6.64 -10.99 -24.44
N ASP A 135 7.38 -10.11 -25.13
CA ASP A 135 7.49 -8.69 -24.82
C ASP A 135 6.18 -7.95 -25.06
N TRP A 136 5.52 -8.27 -26.17
CA TRP A 136 4.18 -7.76 -26.47
C TRP A 136 3.20 -8.06 -25.34
N ARG A 137 3.12 -9.33 -24.90
CA ARG A 137 2.20 -9.74 -23.83
C ARG A 137 2.53 -9.04 -22.51
N TRP A 138 3.81 -8.95 -22.17
CA TRP A 138 4.24 -8.25 -20.95
C TRP A 138 3.89 -6.75 -20.99
N MET A 139 4.16 -6.08 -22.12
CA MET A 139 3.82 -4.67 -22.34
C MET A 139 2.31 -4.44 -22.27
N MET A 140 1.51 -5.33 -22.85
CA MET A 140 0.05 -5.29 -22.74
C MET A 140 -0.43 -5.44 -21.29
N GLY A 141 0.21 -6.29 -20.50
CA GLY A 141 -0.09 -6.44 -19.07
C GLY A 141 0.18 -5.17 -18.27
N ARG A 142 1.34 -4.54 -18.47
CA ARG A 142 1.66 -3.26 -17.82
C ARG A 142 0.74 -2.12 -18.27
N LEU A 143 0.43 -2.07 -19.56
CA LEU A 143 -0.54 -1.12 -20.11
C LEU A 143 -1.92 -1.32 -19.49
N ALA A 144 -2.38 -2.58 -19.38
CA ALA A 144 -3.63 -2.95 -18.74
C ALA A 144 -3.68 -2.54 -17.27
N PHE A 145 -2.58 -2.70 -16.53
CA PHE A 145 -2.44 -2.22 -15.15
C PHE A 145 -2.62 -0.70 -15.04
N TYR A 146 -1.97 0.09 -15.91
CA TYR A 146 -2.15 1.54 -15.90
C TYR A 146 -3.57 1.95 -16.32
N ALA A 147 -4.16 1.26 -17.29
CA ALA A 147 -5.55 1.45 -17.71
C ALA A 147 -6.55 1.12 -16.59
N ALA A 148 -6.32 0.03 -15.84
CA ALA A 148 -7.17 -0.40 -14.73
C ALA A 148 -7.24 0.65 -13.63
N ARG A 149 -6.08 1.25 -13.32
CA ARG A 149 -5.93 2.35 -12.37
C ARG A 149 -6.63 3.63 -12.81
N GLN A 150 -6.95 3.75 -14.10
CA GLN A 150 -7.73 4.85 -14.66
C GLN A 150 -9.17 4.44 -14.98
N HIS A 151 -9.56 3.21 -14.63
CA HIS A 151 -10.90 2.63 -14.86
C HIS A 151 -11.32 2.58 -16.33
N LEU A 152 -10.36 2.41 -17.23
CA LEU A 152 -10.66 2.21 -18.64
C LEU A 152 -11.30 0.83 -18.89
N PRO A 153 -12.39 0.75 -19.66
CA PRO A 153 -13.05 -0.53 -19.96
C PRO A 153 -12.15 -1.49 -20.75
N GLU A 154 -11.23 -0.96 -21.57
CA GLU A 154 -10.28 -1.71 -22.39
C GLU A 154 -9.30 -2.55 -21.56
N SER A 155 -9.07 -2.15 -20.29
CA SER A 155 -8.11 -2.80 -19.40
C SER A 155 -8.29 -4.33 -19.30
N ALA A 156 -9.53 -4.83 -19.30
CA ALA A 156 -9.75 -6.28 -19.22
C ALA A 156 -9.33 -7.00 -20.51
N GLN A 157 -9.62 -6.41 -21.67
CA GLN A 157 -9.18 -6.98 -22.94
C GLN A 157 -7.65 -6.95 -23.04
N TRP A 158 -7.01 -5.89 -22.55
CA TRP A 158 -5.56 -5.79 -22.54
C TRP A 158 -4.90 -6.77 -21.56
N PHE A 159 -5.51 -7.02 -20.39
CA PHE A 159 -5.07 -8.10 -19.49
C PHE A 159 -5.24 -9.49 -20.13
N ALA A 160 -6.29 -9.71 -20.90
CA ALA A 160 -6.46 -10.96 -21.65
C ALA A 160 -5.40 -11.14 -22.75
N MET A 161 -4.94 -10.05 -23.36
CA MET A 161 -3.81 -10.06 -24.31
C MET A 161 -2.46 -10.32 -23.63
N ALA A 162 -2.37 -10.15 -22.30
CA ALA A 162 -1.20 -10.46 -21.49
C ALA A 162 -1.17 -11.92 -21.02
N ASP A 163 -1.93 -12.80 -21.66
CA ASP A 163 -1.95 -14.21 -21.30
C ASP A 163 -0.54 -14.83 -21.37
N GLN A 164 -0.23 -15.72 -20.42
CA GLN A 164 1.09 -16.33 -20.23
C GLN A 164 2.24 -15.36 -19.92
N ALA A 165 2.00 -14.04 -19.84
CA ALA A 165 3.03 -13.09 -19.40
C ALA A 165 3.34 -13.27 -17.92
N THR A 166 4.62 -13.23 -17.57
CA THR A 166 5.04 -13.19 -16.16
C THR A 166 4.95 -11.76 -15.62
N LEU A 167 3.77 -11.38 -15.14
CA LEU A 167 3.52 -10.07 -14.53
C LEU A 167 3.82 -10.06 -13.03
N GLY A 168 3.88 -8.86 -12.45
CA GLY A 168 4.10 -8.69 -11.02
C GLY A 168 2.82 -8.88 -10.21
N GLN A 169 2.99 -9.04 -8.89
CA GLN A 169 1.89 -9.13 -7.94
C GLN A 169 0.88 -7.97 -8.08
N ASP A 170 1.37 -6.76 -8.30
CA ASP A 170 0.54 -5.56 -8.49
C ASP A 170 -0.35 -5.65 -9.74
N ASP A 171 0.12 -6.27 -10.83
CA ASP A 171 -0.65 -6.44 -12.06
C ASP A 171 -1.85 -7.35 -11.82
N TRP A 172 -1.60 -8.54 -11.25
CA TRP A 172 -2.63 -9.51 -10.90
C TRP A 172 -3.61 -8.95 -9.87
N ALA A 173 -3.12 -8.18 -8.91
CA ALA A 173 -3.95 -7.48 -7.94
C ALA A 173 -4.90 -6.47 -8.60
N TRP A 174 -4.46 -5.76 -9.64
CA TRP A 174 -5.35 -4.85 -10.39
C TRP A 174 -6.29 -5.58 -11.33
N GLN A 175 -5.88 -6.71 -11.92
CA GLN A 175 -6.80 -7.57 -12.67
C GLN A 175 -7.92 -8.11 -11.77
N ALA A 176 -7.58 -8.56 -10.56
CA ALA A 176 -8.56 -9.02 -9.57
C ALA A 176 -9.52 -7.89 -9.14
N ARG A 177 -9.02 -6.66 -8.90
CA ARG A 177 -9.88 -5.48 -8.61
C ARG A 177 -10.83 -5.16 -9.77
N LEU A 178 -10.36 -5.30 -11.00
CA LEU A 178 -11.19 -5.08 -12.19
C LEU A 178 -12.30 -6.14 -12.29
N ALA A 179 -11.96 -7.42 -12.06
CA ALA A 179 -12.92 -8.52 -12.04
C ALA A 179 -13.96 -8.34 -10.93
N LEU A 180 -13.53 -7.98 -9.72
CA LEU A 180 -14.43 -7.64 -8.59
C LEU A 180 -15.43 -6.54 -8.96
N ARG A 181 -14.96 -5.47 -9.60
CA ARG A 181 -15.83 -4.36 -10.03
C ARG A 181 -16.90 -4.79 -11.03
N ARG A 182 -16.63 -5.82 -11.84
CA ARG A 182 -17.53 -6.33 -12.87
C ARG A 182 -18.41 -7.49 -12.41
N GLY A 183 -18.22 -7.97 -11.17
CA GLY A 183 -18.86 -9.20 -10.69
C GLY A 183 -18.36 -10.47 -11.38
N ASP A 184 -17.19 -10.44 -12.03
CA ASP A 184 -16.58 -11.62 -12.68
C ASP A 184 -15.87 -12.49 -11.64
N TRP A 185 -16.63 -13.26 -10.86
CA TRP A 185 -16.09 -14.12 -9.81
C TRP A 185 -15.08 -15.17 -10.31
N PRO A 186 -15.29 -15.84 -11.46
CA PRO A 186 -14.26 -16.69 -12.06
C PRO A 186 -12.98 -15.91 -12.40
N GLY A 187 -13.09 -14.66 -12.88
CA GLY A 187 -11.95 -13.79 -13.12
C GLY A 187 -11.21 -13.38 -11.85
N VAL A 188 -11.91 -13.20 -10.73
CA VAL A 188 -11.30 -12.94 -9.42
C VAL A 188 -10.44 -14.14 -9.00
N LEU A 189 -10.98 -15.37 -9.07
CA LEU A 189 -10.22 -16.57 -8.74
C LEU A 189 -8.98 -16.72 -9.61
N ARG A 190 -9.15 -16.68 -10.94
CA ARG A 190 -8.03 -16.80 -11.89
C ARG A 190 -6.94 -15.75 -11.64
N SER A 191 -7.32 -14.52 -11.28
CA SER A 191 -6.35 -13.45 -11.02
C SER A 191 -5.60 -13.67 -9.71
N ILE A 192 -6.27 -14.14 -8.65
CA ILE A 192 -5.64 -14.43 -7.36
C ILE A 192 -4.72 -15.64 -7.48
N GLU A 193 -5.13 -16.70 -8.18
CA GLU A 193 -4.32 -17.91 -8.38
C GLU A 193 -3.04 -17.66 -9.20
N ARG A 194 -2.98 -16.56 -9.97
CA ARG A 194 -1.78 -16.10 -10.68
C ARG A 194 -0.82 -15.28 -9.82
N MET A 195 -1.22 -14.87 -8.61
CA MET A 195 -0.32 -14.20 -7.67
C MET A 195 0.68 -15.19 -7.09
N GLU A 196 1.88 -14.69 -6.74
CA GLU A 196 2.84 -15.44 -5.93
C GLU A 196 2.25 -15.74 -4.54
N ASP A 197 2.79 -16.75 -3.84
CA ASP A 197 2.29 -17.22 -2.54
C ASP A 197 2.14 -16.07 -1.52
N ALA A 198 3.10 -15.14 -1.50
CA ALA A 198 3.05 -13.98 -0.63
C ALA A 198 1.81 -13.11 -0.90
N GLY A 199 1.44 -12.94 -2.18
CA GLY A 199 0.25 -12.20 -2.59
C GLY A 199 -1.04 -12.95 -2.28
N GLN A 200 -1.10 -14.25 -2.56
CA GLN A 200 -2.29 -15.06 -2.25
C GLN A 200 -2.60 -15.10 -0.75
N ASN A 201 -1.56 -15.04 0.08
CA ASN A 201 -1.69 -15.08 1.54
C ASN A 201 -1.99 -13.71 2.19
N GLU A 202 -2.02 -12.61 1.43
CA GLU A 202 -2.50 -11.34 1.98
C GLU A 202 -3.96 -11.47 2.41
N VAL A 203 -4.27 -10.89 3.57
CA VAL A 203 -5.59 -10.97 4.22
C VAL A 203 -6.74 -10.64 3.26
N ALA A 204 -6.54 -9.62 2.42
CA ALA A 204 -7.54 -9.18 1.46
C ALA A 204 -7.80 -10.22 0.36
N TRP A 205 -6.74 -10.84 -0.17
CA TRP A 205 -6.87 -11.81 -1.26
C TRP A 205 -7.38 -13.15 -0.78
N ARG A 206 -7.04 -13.57 0.45
CA ARG A 206 -7.69 -14.73 1.09
C ARG A 206 -9.20 -14.52 1.22
N PHE A 207 -9.64 -13.34 1.66
CA PHE A 207 -11.07 -13.03 1.78
C PHE A 207 -11.77 -13.04 0.42
N TRP A 208 -11.23 -12.32 -0.56
CA TRP A 208 -11.85 -12.25 -1.90
C TRP A 208 -11.79 -13.58 -2.65
N LYS A 209 -10.77 -14.41 -2.42
CA LYS A 209 -10.71 -15.80 -2.90
C LYS A 209 -11.85 -16.60 -2.30
N ALA A 210 -12.05 -16.53 -0.99
CA ALA A 210 -13.17 -17.22 -0.33
C ALA A 210 -14.54 -16.76 -0.87
N ARG A 211 -14.74 -15.44 -1.03
CA ARG A 211 -15.98 -14.90 -1.62
C ARG A 211 -16.21 -15.36 -3.05
N ALA A 212 -15.16 -15.41 -3.86
CA ALA A 212 -15.25 -15.87 -5.23
C ALA A 212 -15.51 -17.38 -5.30
N LEU A 213 -14.89 -18.19 -4.43
CA LEU A 213 -15.18 -19.62 -4.28
C LEU A 213 -16.66 -19.85 -3.95
N GLN A 214 -17.20 -19.13 -2.95
CA GLN A 214 -18.64 -19.17 -2.61
C GLN A 214 -19.52 -18.84 -3.82
N ALA A 215 -19.22 -17.75 -4.52
CA ALA A 215 -19.99 -17.31 -5.69
C ALA A 215 -19.92 -18.29 -6.87
N THR A 216 -18.86 -19.11 -6.96
CA THR A 216 -18.72 -20.17 -7.97
C THR A 216 -19.18 -21.55 -7.52
N GLY A 217 -19.89 -21.66 -6.39
CA GLY A 217 -20.42 -22.93 -5.88
C GLY A 217 -19.39 -23.82 -5.14
N ARG A 218 -18.17 -23.31 -4.89
CA ARG A 218 -17.08 -24.01 -4.20
C ARG A 218 -17.04 -23.67 -2.70
N GLY A 219 -18.21 -23.71 -2.05
CA GLY A 219 -18.37 -23.26 -0.67
C GLY A 219 -17.52 -24.02 0.35
N SER A 220 -17.32 -25.33 0.16
CA SER A 220 -16.50 -26.18 1.04
C SER A 220 -15.04 -25.73 1.09
N GLU A 221 -14.50 -25.20 -0.02
CA GLU A 221 -13.14 -24.66 -0.08
C GLU A 221 -13.04 -23.23 0.51
N ALA A 222 -14.15 -22.49 0.51
CA ALA A 222 -14.19 -21.13 1.04
C ALA A 222 -14.24 -21.09 2.58
N THR A 223 -15.00 -22.00 3.19
CA THR A 223 -15.19 -22.06 4.65
C THR A 223 -13.89 -22.06 5.46
N PRO A 224 -12.88 -22.91 5.20
CA PRO A 224 -11.64 -22.90 5.98
C PRO A 224 -10.87 -21.58 5.83
N LEU A 225 -10.92 -20.92 4.67
CA LEU A 225 -10.29 -19.61 4.47
C LEU A 225 -10.95 -18.53 5.33
N LEU A 226 -12.29 -18.52 5.37
CA LEU A 226 -13.04 -17.58 6.19
C LEU A 226 -12.82 -17.84 7.68
N ILE A 227 -12.81 -19.11 8.11
CA ILE A 227 -12.54 -19.49 9.50
C ILE A 227 -11.16 -19.00 9.95
N ALA A 228 -10.14 -19.15 9.12
CA ALA A 228 -8.79 -18.66 9.46
C ALA A 228 -8.73 -17.12 9.50
N LEU A 229 -9.44 -16.43 8.60
CA LEU A 229 -9.50 -14.97 8.58
C LEU A 229 -10.27 -14.39 9.76
N ALA A 230 -11.32 -15.08 10.20
CA ALA A 230 -12.16 -14.67 11.32
C ALA A 230 -11.37 -14.44 12.63
N ASP A 231 -10.24 -15.14 12.79
CA ASP A 231 -9.34 -15.01 13.94
C ASP A 231 -8.35 -13.83 13.80
N GLU A 232 -8.35 -13.13 12.66
CA GLU A 232 -7.45 -12.00 12.43
C GLU A 232 -8.17 -10.67 12.73
N PRO A 233 -7.63 -9.83 13.63
CA PRO A 233 -8.24 -8.55 14.03
C PRO A 233 -8.03 -7.46 12.97
N THR A 234 -8.55 -7.71 11.78
CA THR A 234 -8.41 -6.89 10.57
C THR A 234 -9.78 -6.61 9.96
N PHE A 235 -9.85 -5.64 9.04
CA PHE A 235 -11.08 -5.34 8.29
C PHE A 235 -11.68 -6.59 7.61
N TYR A 236 -10.86 -7.39 6.94
CA TYR A 236 -11.33 -8.59 6.25
C TYR A 236 -11.61 -9.76 7.19
N GLY A 237 -11.00 -9.80 8.38
CA GLY A 237 -11.38 -10.75 9.41
C GLY A 237 -12.77 -10.47 10.00
N LEU A 238 -13.11 -9.20 10.22
CA LEU A 238 -14.47 -8.79 10.58
C LEU A 238 -15.48 -9.18 9.50
N LEU A 239 -15.18 -8.90 8.22
CA LEU A 239 -16.04 -9.34 7.11
C LEU A 239 -16.12 -10.86 6.98
N ALA A 240 -15.06 -11.60 7.34
CA ALA A 240 -15.09 -13.05 7.34
C ALA A 240 -16.00 -13.59 8.46
N ASN A 241 -15.97 -12.98 9.65
CA ASN A 241 -16.91 -13.27 10.73
C ASN A 241 -18.36 -13.00 10.30
N GLU A 242 -18.64 -11.85 9.69
CA GLU A 242 -19.97 -11.55 9.14
C GLU A 242 -20.41 -12.57 8.08
N ALA A 243 -19.49 -13.01 7.20
CA ALA A 243 -19.78 -13.97 6.15
C ALA A 243 -20.03 -15.40 6.66
N LEU A 244 -19.47 -15.78 7.81
CA LEU A 244 -19.69 -17.07 8.45
C LEU A 244 -20.97 -17.11 9.28
N GLY A 245 -21.46 -15.94 9.71
CA GLY A 245 -22.66 -15.80 10.53
C GLY A 245 -22.43 -16.10 12.02
N PRO A 246 -23.51 -16.10 12.84
CA PRO A 246 -23.45 -16.20 14.31
C PRO A 246 -23.03 -17.59 14.84
N SER A 247 -22.70 -18.54 13.96
CA SER A 247 -22.34 -19.92 14.31
C SER A 247 -20.95 -20.06 14.95
N LEU A 248 -20.18 -18.98 15.00
CA LEU A 248 -18.87 -18.94 15.60
C LEU A 248 -18.95 -18.11 16.88
N GLY A 249 -18.85 -18.76 18.03
CA GLY A 249 -18.74 -18.07 19.32
C GLY A 249 -17.51 -17.17 19.39
N GLU A 250 -17.39 -16.38 20.46
CA GLU A 250 -16.21 -15.54 20.69
C GLU A 250 -14.93 -16.40 20.73
N ARG A 251 -14.03 -16.17 19.78
CA ARG A 251 -12.82 -16.99 19.60
C ARG A 251 -11.58 -16.44 20.32
N HIS A 252 -11.63 -15.18 20.72
CA HIS A 252 -10.51 -14.52 21.38
C HIS A 252 -10.79 -14.39 22.87
N ARG A 253 -9.80 -14.80 23.67
CA ARG A 253 -9.82 -14.54 25.10
C ARG A 253 -9.48 -13.06 25.31
N ASP A 254 -10.42 -12.32 25.89
CA ASP A 254 -10.12 -11.00 26.43
C ASP A 254 -9.28 -11.17 27.70
N TYR A 255 -8.17 -10.45 27.78
CA TYR A 255 -7.24 -10.51 28.90
C TYR A 255 -6.89 -9.11 29.36
N ALA A 256 -7.16 -8.86 30.63
CA ALA A 256 -6.78 -7.62 31.32
C ALA A 256 -5.61 -7.92 32.25
N PRO A 257 -4.41 -7.35 32.02
CA PRO A 257 -3.25 -7.57 32.87
C PRO A 257 -3.47 -6.96 34.26
N GLY A 258 -3.09 -7.71 35.30
CA GLY A 258 -3.12 -7.28 36.69
C GLY A 258 -2.03 -6.24 37.01
N ALA A 259 -2.17 -5.56 38.15
CA ALA A 259 -1.21 -4.53 38.56
C ALA A 259 0.21 -5.07 38.77
N SER A 260 0.36 -6.29 39.31
CA SER A 260 1.65 -6.95 39.50
C SER A 260 2.34 -7.30 38.18
N GLU A 261 1.59 -7.74 37.17
CA GLU A 261 2.10 -8.07 35.84
C GLU A 261 2.61 -6.80 35.14
N VAL A 262 1.85 -5.71 35.22
CA VAL A 262 2.26 -4.39 34.70
C VAL A 262 3.53 -3.90 35.42
N GLN A 263 3.64 -4.10 36.73
CA GLN A 263 4.80 -3.71 37.51
C GLN A 263 6.05 -4.52 37.14
N ALA A 264 5.94 -5.85 37.02
CA ALA A 264 7.05 -6.70 36.60
C ALA A 264 7.58 -6.32 35.20
N ILE A 265 6.68 -5.91 34.30
CA ILE A 265 7.07 -5.38 32.99
C ILE A 265 7.77 -4.02 33.11
N ALA A 266 7.30 -3.13 33.98
CA ALA A 266 7.91 -1.82 34.20
C ALA A 266 9.35 -1.91 34.74
N GLU A 267 9.66 -2.96 35.49
CA GLU A 267 10.99 -3.22 36.07
C GLU A 267 12.02 -3.74 35.05
N ARG A 268 11.59 -4.16 33.84
CA ARG A 268 12.52 -4.57 32.78
C ARG A 268 13.41 -3.38 32.40
N PRO A 269 14.76 -3.50 32.43
CA PRO A 269 15.66 -2.37 32.20
C PRO A 269 15.42 -1.61 30.90
N ALA A 270 15.08 -2.33 29.81
CA ALA A 270 14.77 -1.71 28.52
C ALA A 270 13.52 -0.83 28.57
N LEU A 271 12.46 -1.30 29.25
CA LEU A 271 11.20 -0.57 29.34
C LEU A 271 11.31 0.60 30.32
N ALA A 272 12.04 0.41 31.43
CA ALA A 272 12.38 1.50 32.34
C ALA A 272 13.12 2.64 31.61
N ARG A 273 14.14 2.32 30.79
CA ARG A 273 14.84 3.30 29.95
C ARG A 273 13.91 3.95 28.93
N ALA A 274 13.10 3.16 28.23
CA ALA A 274 12.17 3.69 27.24
C ALA A 274 11.20 4.72 27.84
N LEU A 275 10.68 4.46 29.03
CA LEU A 275 9.78 5.37 29.76
C LEU A 275 10.48 6.64 30.24
N VAL A 276 11.74 6.56 30.64
CA VAL A 276 12.54 7.76 30.97
C VAL A 276 12.75 8.60 29.73
N LEU A 277 13.18 7.99 28.62
CA LEU A 277 13.42 8.68 27.35
C LEU A 277 12.16 9.37 26.82
N HIS A 278 11.01 8.68 26.86
CA HIS A 278 9.73 9.27 26.47
C HIS A 278 9.36 10.49 27.33
N ARG A 279 9.50 10.40 28.66
CA ARG A 279 9.25 11.54 29.57
C ARG A 279 10.17 12.73 29.32
N LEU A 280 11.38 12.48 28.82
CA LEU A 280 12.34 13.51 28.44
C LEU A 280 12.13 14.05 27.01
N GLY A 281 11.17 13.50 26.25
CA GLY A 281 10.90 13.89 24.86
C GLY A 281 11.82 13.25 23.82
N PHE A 282 12.64 12.27 24.21
CA PHE A 282 13.48 11.48 23.29
C PHE A 282 12.66 10.31 22.70
N ASP A 283 11.60 10.64 21.95
CA ASP A 283 10.62 9.65 21.46
C ASP A 283 11.24 8.62 20.50
N PHE A 284 12.22 9.00 19.68
CA PHE A 284 12.87 8.08 18.74
C PHE A 284 13.69 7.01 19.47
N GLU A 285 14.54 7.44 20.40
CA GLU A 285 15.35 6.58 21.25
C GLU A 285 14.45 5.72 22.16
N GLY A 286 13.46 6.35 22.79
CA GLY A 286 12.48 5.67 23.64
C GLY A 286 11.73 4.58 22.87
N THR A 287 11.30 4.86 21.64
CA THR A 287 10.62 3.86 20.79
C THR A 287 11.53 2.69 20.42
N ARG A 288 12.83 2.94 20.20
CA ARG A 288 13.80 1.87 19.91
C ARG A 288 14.05 0.99 21.12
N GLU A 289 14.26 1.59 22.29
CA GLU A 289 14.41 0.85 23.56
C GLU A 289 13.15 0.03 23.88
N TRP A 290 11.96 0.62 23.68
CA TRP A 290 10.69 -0.07 23.84
C TRP A 290 10.58 -1.27 22.90
N SER A 291 10.87 -1.06 21.61
CA SER A 291 10.79 -2.11 20.59
C SER A 291 11.72 -3.29 20.88
N TRP A 292 12.92 -2.99 21.39
CA TRP A 292 13.86 -4.02 21.83
C TRP A 292 13.38 -4.72 23.10
N GLY A 293 12.88 -3.96 24.08
CA GLY A 293 12.44 -4.46 25.37
C GLY A 293 11.24 -5.39 25.33
N ILE A 294 10.43 -5.33 24.26
CA ILE A 294 9.25 -6.19 24.07
C ILE A 294 9.46 -7.35 23.09
N ALA A 295 10.66 -7.51 22.51
CA ALA A 295 10.86 -8.40 21.35
C ALA A 295 10.60 -9.89 21.65
N ASP A 296 10.78 -10.30 22.90
CA ASP A 296 10.70 -11.67 23.41
C ASP A 296 9.47 -11.92 24.31
N LEU A 297 8.55 -10.96 24.42
CA LEU A 297 7.39 -11.06 25.33
C LEU A 297 6.28 -11.98 24.78
N SER A 298 5.62 -12.72 25.69
CA SER A 298 4.38 -13.43 25.39
C SER A 298 3.22 -12.46 25.10
N ASP A 299 2.09 -12.97 24.60
CA ASP A 299 0.91 -12.12 24.37
C ASP A 299 0.42 -11.43 25.66
N GLU A 300 0.37 -12.14 26.78
CA GLU A 300 -0.03 -11.60 28.09
C GLU A 300 0.95 -10.51 28.55
N GLN A 301 2.25 -10.74 28.39
CA GLN A 301 3.29 -9.76 28.73
C GLN A 301 3.27 -8.55 27.79
N LEU A 302 2.97 -8.73 26.50
CA LEU A 302 2.74 -7.65 25.56
C LEU A 302 1.53 -6.81 25.99
N LEU A 303 0.45 -7.44 26.44
CA LEU A 303 -0.72 -6.72 26.94
C LEU A 303 -0.40 -5.96 28.24
N ALA A 304 0.39 -6.53 29.15
CA ALA A 304 0.90 -5.83 30.33
C ALA A 304 1.80 -4.63 29.94
N ALA A 305 2.66 -4.77 28.93
CA ALA A 305 3.46 -3.66 28.40
C ALA A 305 2.59 -2.60 27.70
N ALA A 306 1.57 -3.00 26.95
CA ALA A 306 0.64 -2.07 26.34
C ALA A 306 -0.13 -1.26 27.41
N GLU A 307 -0.59 -1.92 28.48
CA GLU A 307 -1.22 -1.26 29.62
C GLU A 307 -0.25 -0.30 30.34
N LEU A 308 1.02 -0.70 30.52
CA LEU A 308 2.05 0.20 31.04
C LEU A 308 2.17 1.48 30.20
N ALA A 309 2.27 1.36 28.87
CA ALA A 309 2.31 2.51 27.97
C ALA A 309 1.05 3.36 28.04
N ARG A 310 -0.13 2.73 28.12
CA ARG A 310 -1.41 3.43 28.25
C ARG A 310 -1.48 4.26 29.54
N ARG A 311 -1.00 3.73 30.67
CA ARG A 311 -0.94 4.45 31.96
C ARG A 311 -0.01 5.66 31.95
N GLN A 312 0.92 5.72 31.01
CA GLN A 312 1.84 6.84 30.80
C GLN A 312 1.39 7.77 29.67
N ASP A 313 0.13 7.66 29.23
CA ASP A 313 -0.45 8.39 28.08
C ASP A 313 0.32 8.19 26.75
N TRP A 314 1.14 7.14 26.67
CA TRP A 314 1.87 6.78 25.45
C TRP A 314 1.04 5.88 24.54
N PHE A 315 -0.15 6.37 24.15
CA PHE A 315 -1.17 5.61 23.41
C PHE A 315 -0.65 4.97 22.13
N GLU A 316 0.26 5.65 21.43
CA GLU A 316 0.85 5.15 20.20
C GLU A 316 1.61 3.83 20.42
N ARG A 317 2.34 3.71 21.54
CA ARG A 317 3.03 2.48 21.94
C ARG A 317 2.09 1.44 22.51
N SER A 318 1.10 1.86 23.31
CA SER A 318 0.04 0.96 23.78
C SER A 318 -0.60 0.20 22.62
N ILE A 319 -1.07 0.94 21.60
CA ILE A 319 -1.71 0.36 20.42
C ILE A 319 -0.74 -0.53 19.66
N TRP A 320 0.48 -0.05 19.38
CA TRP A 320 1.45 -0.81 18.61
C TRP A 320 1.87 -2.12 19.29
N THR A 321 2.02 -2.10 20.61
CA THR A 321 2.33 -3.31 21.39
C THR A 321 1.14 -4.26 21.43
N ALA A 322 -0.07 -3.76 21.68
CA ALA A 322 -1.27 -4.60 21.71
C ALA A 322 -1.57 -5.24 20.34
N GLU A 323 -1.26 -4.55 19.23
CA GLU A 323 -1.40 -5.07 17.86
C GLU A 323 -0.48 -6.26 17.55
N LYS A 324 0.60 -6.47 18.31
CA LYS A 324 1.53 -7.59 18.10
C LYS A 324 1.01 -8.93 18.62
N THR A 325 0.01 -8.93 19.49
CA THR A 325 -0.50 -10.16 20.09
C THR A 325 -1.21 -11.02 19.04
N ARG A 326 -1.17 -12.34 19.20
CA ARG A 326 -1.68 -13.29 18.19
C ARG A 326 -2.90 -14.08 18.63
N ARG A 327 -2.90 -14.57 19.87
CA ARG A 327 -3.92 -15.46 20.43
C ARG A 327 -4.75 -14.77 21.50
N VAL A 328 -4.10 -13.96 22.32
CA VAL A 328 -4.75 -13.24 23.43
C VAL A 328 -4.85 -11.77 23.07
N HIS A 329 -6.03 -11.19 23.21
CA HIS A 329 -6.28 -9.81 22.80
C HIS A 329 -6.86 -9.01 23.96
N ASN A 330 -6.70 -7.69 23.86
CA ASN A 330 -7.42 -6.73 24.66
C ASN A 330 -7.85 -5.59 23.73
N TYR A 331 -9.14 -5.55 23.40
CA TYR A 331 -9.64 -4.58 22.43
C TYR A 331 -9.64 -3.14 22.99
N ALA A 332 -9.73 -2.96 24.31
CA ALA A 332 -9.58 -1.66 24.94
C ALA A 332 -8.17 -1.07 24.77
N LEU A 333 -7.13 -1.92 24.73
CA LEU A 333 -5.74 -1.51 24.45
C LEU A 333 -5.44 -1.34 22.96
N ARG A 334 -6.08 -2.14 22.09
CA ARG A 334 -5.96 -2.01 20.63
C ARG A 334 -6.71 -0.80 20.08
N TYR A 335 -7.86 -0.47 20.67
CA TYR A 335 -8.75 0.61 20.25
C TYR A 335 -9.11 1.51 21.43
N PRO A 336 -8.12 2.17 22.07
CA PRO A 336 -8.38 3.04 23.21
C PRO A 336 -9.17 4.27 22.76
N THR A 337 -9.92 4.85 23.71
CA THR A 337 -10.77 6.03 23.49
C THR A 337 -10.33 7.22 24.36
N PRO A 338 -9.08 7.70 24.24
CA PRO A 338 -8.64 8.88 24.97
C PRO A 338 -9.38 10.12 24.48
N PHE A 339 -9.49 11.14 25.33
CA PHE A 339 -10.19 12.39 25.03
C PHE A 339 -11.70 12.21 24.76
N ALA A 340 -12.35 11.25 25.44
CA ALA A 340 -13.75 10.88 25.21
C ALA A 340 -14.72 12.06 25.20
N GLU A 341 -14.61 12.96 26.18
CA GLU A 341 -15.49 14.13 26.25
C GLU A 341 -15.26 15.08 25.08
N GLN A 342 -14.00 15.34 24.71
CA GLN A 342 -13.67 16.20 23.57
C GLN A 342 -14.13 15.56 22.25
N VAL A 343 -13.91 14.26 22.05
CA VAL A 343 -14.30 13.56 20.82
C VAL A 343 -15.83 13.52 20.69
N LYS A 344 -16.55 13.13 21.76
CA LYS A 344 -18.03 13.09 21.76
C LYS A 344 -18.63 14.47 21.49
N LEU A 345 -18.16 15.51 22.19
CA LEU A 345 -18.65 16.87 21.99
C LEU A 345 -18.50 17.32 20.53
N ARG A 346 -17.34 17.05 19.92
CA ARG A 346 -17.05 17.45 18.53
C ARG A 346 -17.80 16.60 17.51
N ALA A 347 -17.91 15.29 17.74
CA ALA A 347 -18.66 14.38 16.91
C ALA A 347 -20.15 14.79 16.84
N ASN A 348 -20.77 15.03 18.01
CA ASN A 348 -22.17 15.43 18.13
C ASN A 348 -22.43 16.79 17.48
N HIS A 349 -21.56 17.78 17.69
CA HIS A 349 -21.69 19.11 17.07
C HIS A 349 -21.71 19.07 15.53
N HIS A 350 -21.15 18.03 14.92
CA HIS A 350 -21.04 17.89 13.47
C HIS A 350 -21.80 16.68 12.91
N THR A 351 -22.64 16.03 13.72
CA THR A 351 -23.45 14.88 13.32
C THR A 351 -22.61 13.75 12.68
N VAL A 352 -21.40 13.53 13.23
CA VAL A 352 -20.51 12.45 12.85
C VAL A 352 -20.55 11.39 13.94
N ASP A 353 -20.58 10.11 13.57
CA ASP A 353 -20.45 9.01 14.52
C ASP A 353 -19.12 9.10 15.30
N PRO A 354 -19.12 9.16 16.64
CA PRO A 354 -17.91 9.17 17.45
C PRO A 354 -16.97 7.99 17.15
N ALA A 355 -17.49 6.79 16.88
CA ALA A 355 -16.69 5.60 16.57
C ALA A 355 -15.89 5.79 15.28
N LEU A 356 -16.50 6.41 14.27
CA LEU A 356 -15.84 6.75 13.02
C LEU A 356 -14.73 7.79 13.23
N LEU A 357 -14.98 8.82 14.05
CA LEU A 357 -13.99 9.84 14.38
C LEU A 357 -12.79 9.23 15.12
N TYR A 358 -13.05 8.31 16.06
CA TYR A 358 -12.00 7.55 16.74
C TYR A 358 -11.18 6.69 15.79
N GLY A 359 -11.85 5.93 14.90
CA GLY A 359 -11.18 5.11 13.89
C GLY A 359 -10.25 5.94 13.00
N LEU A 360 -10.68 7.14 12.61
CA LEU A 360 -9.85 8.06 11.84
C LEU A 360 -8.65 8.56 12.66
N ILE A 361 -8.84 9.07 13.87
CA ILE A 361 -7.74 9.58 14.71
C ILE A 361 -6.71 8.48 14.97
N ARG A 362 -7.17 7.27 15.30
CA ARG A 362 -6.32 6.10 15.53
C ARG A 362 -5.45 5.80 14.31
N GLN A 363 -6.06 5.81 13.11
CA GLN A 363 -5.35 5.53 11.87
C GLN A 363 -4.35 6.63 11.46
N GLU A 364 -4.65 7.88 11.78
CA GLU A 364 -3.81 9.02 11.37
C GLU A 364 -2.64 9.27 12.33
N SER A 365 -2.84 9.13 13.64
CA SER A 365 -1.83 9.54 14.64
C SER A 365 -1.64 8.55 15.78
N ARG A 366 -2.48 7.50 15.88
CA ARG A 366 -2.59 6.66 17.08
C ARG A 366 -2.69 7.50 18.37
N PHE A 367 -3.44 8.59 18.30
CA PHE A 367 -3.68 9.55 19.39
C PHE A 367 -2.47 10.37 19.84
N ASN A 368 -1.38 10.43 19.05
CA ASN A 368 -0.28 11.36 19.32
C ASN A 368 -0.63 12.79 18.83
N PRO A 369 -0.83 13.77 19.72
CA PRO A 369 -1.15 15.14 19.33
C PRO A 369 0.01 15.89 18.65
N GLN A 370 1.25 15.42 18.79
CA GLN A 370 2.44 15.99 18.15
C GLN A 370 2.86 15.26 16.86
N ALA A 371 2.06 14.30 16.40
CA ALA A 371 2.35 13.54 15.19
C ALA A 371 2.57 14.46 13.98
N THR A 372 3.68 14.26 13.27
CA THR A 372 4.01 14.99 12.03
C THR A 372 4.39 14.00 10.93
N SER A 373 3.71 14.05 9.78
CA SER A 373 4.09 13.22 8.63
C SER A 373 5.25 13.83 7.86
N PRO A 374 5.99 13.03 7.06
CA PRO A 374 7.01 13.54 6.15
C PRO A 374 6.49 14.58 5.14
N ALA A 375 5.20 14.52 4.80
CA ALA A 375 4.55 15.49 3.92
C ALA A 375 4.14 16.79 4.65
N GLY A 376 4.32 16.84 5.97
CA GLY A 376 4.00 18.01 6.80
C GLY A 376 2.59 18.02 7.40
N ALA A 377 1.84 16.92 7.31
CA ALA A 377 0.55 16.77 7.99
C ALA A 377 0.75 16.73 9.52
N ARG A 378 -0.14 17.34 10.31
CA ARG A 378 0.07 17.53 11.76
C ARG A 378 -1.12 17.14 12.63
N GLY A 379 -0.81 16.69 13.85
CA GLY A 379 -1.76 16.46 14.94
C GLY A 379 -2.57 15.18 14.82
N LEU A 380 -3.58 15.06 15.69
CA LEU A 380 -4.41 13.85 15.87
C LEU A 380 -5.03 13.30 14.58
N MET A 381 -5.40 14.19 13.65
CA MET A 381 -6.07 13.84 12.40
C MET A 381 -5.20 14.07 11.16
N GLN A 382 -3.90 14.36 11.34
CA GLN A 382 -2.95 14.63 10.27
C GLN A 382 -3.48 15.63 9.23
N VAL A 383 -3.83 16.83 9.68
CA VAL A 383 -4.32 17.89 8.80
C VAL A 383 -3.12 18.57 8.13
N MET A 384 -3.19 18.72 6.80
CA MET A 384 -2.18 19.47 6.04
C MET A 384 -2.26 20.97 6.36
N PRO A 385 -1.13 21.69 6.48
CA PRO A 385 -1.12 23.13 6.76
C PRO A 385 -1.92 23.96 5.74
N THR A 386 -1.87 23.59 4.47
CA THR A 386 -2.65 24.23 3.40
C THR A 386 -4.15 24.07 3.61
N THR A 387 -4.60 22.85 3.96
CA THR A 387 -5.99 22.56 4.30
C THR A 387 -6.43 23.28 5.56
N ALA A 388 -5.58 23.31 6.60
CA ALA A 388 -5.83 24.04 7.83
C ALA A 388 -6.07 25.54 7.57
N ASN A 389 -5.20 26.17 6.77
CA ASN A 389 -5.32 27.59 6.44
C ASN A 389 -6.57 27.89 5.61
N TRP A 390 -6.87 27.04 4.62
CA TRP A 390 -8.10 27.17 3.82
C TRP A 390 -9.35 27.09 4.71
N LEU A 391 -9.35 26.15 5.65
CA LEU A 391 -10.47 25.96 6.56
C LEU A 391 -10.61 27.10 7.57
N ALA A 392 -9.50 27.58 8.13
CA ALA A 392 -9.50 28.70 9.05
C ALA A 392 -10.13 29.95 8.41
N LYS A 393 -9.78 30.24 7.15
CA LYS A 393 -10.40 31.32 6.37
C LYS A 393 -11.91 31.12 6.18
N LYS A 394 -12.33 29.90 5.83
CA LYS A 394 -13.76 29.56 5.65
C LYS A 394 -14.58 29.68 6.95
N LEU A 395 -13.95 29.46 8.10
CA LEU A 395 -14.60 29.51 9.41
C LEU A 395 -14.41 30.83 10.15
N GLY A 396 -13.82 31.85 9.52
CA GLY A 396 -13.59 33.16 10.15
C GLY A 396 -12.58 33.13 11.30
N LEU A 397 -11.63 32.19 11.29
CA LEU A 397 -10.59 32.06 12.32
C LEU A 397 -9.37 32.91 11.94
N HIS A 398 -9.29 34.13 12.48
CA HIS A 398 -8.27 35.13 12.12
C HIS A 398 -6.90 34.97 12.82
N LYS A 399 -6.78 34.10 13.83
CA LYS A 399 -5.50 33.81 14.51
C LYS A 399 -5.02 32.43 14.12
N HIS A 400 -3.73 32.32 13.76
CA HIS A 400 -3.05 31.03 13.58
C HIS A 400 -3.36 30.14 14.79
N PRO A 401 -4.05 29.00 14.61
CA PRO A 401 -4.27 28.11 15.74
C PRO A 401 -2.90 27.62 16.20
N ARG A 402 -2.48 28.00 17.40
CA ARG A 402 -1.41 27.29 18.11
C ARG A 402 -1.73 25.79 18.06
N PRO A 403 -0.73 24.91 17.90
CA PRO A 403 -0.92 23.49 17.58
C PRO A 403 -1.73 22.67 18.61
N MET A 404 -2.24 23.27 19.69
CA MET A 404 -3.12 22.60 20.66
C MET A 404 -4.49 23.27 20.89
N CYS A 405 -4.67 24.57 20.65
CA CYS A 405 -5.76 25.30 21.33
C CYS A 405 -7.05 25.54 20.52
N ASN A 406 -7.13 25.21 19.22
CA ASN A 406 -8.33 25.53 18.43
C ASN A 406 -8.77 24.44 17.44
N TRP A 407 -8.54 23.17 17.79
CA TRP A 407 -8.84 22.03 16.93
C TRP A 407 -10.33 21.78 16.70
N GLY A 408 -11.22 22.26 17.57
CA GLY A 408 -12.65 21.94 17.49
C GLY A 408 -13.35 22.27 16.17
N ARG A 409 -12.98 23.40 15.56
CA ARG A 409 -13.51 23.85 14.27
C ARG A 409 -12.72 23.29 13.08
N LEU A 410 -11.42 23.04 13.28
CA LEU A 410 -10.53 22.50 12.25
C LEU A 410 -10.72 21.00 12.01
N MET A 411 -11.11 20.26 13.06
CA MET A 411 -11.35 18.81 13.06
C MET A 411 -12.34 18.38 11.97
N CYS A 412 -13.43 19.12 11.78
CA CYS A 412 -14.57 18.60 11.02
C CYS A 412 -14.56 18.82 9.52
N ALA A 413 -13.96 19.88 8.96
CA ALA A 413 -13.97 19.99 7.50
C ALA A 413 -12.96 19.05 6.81
N THR A 414 -11.92 18.61 7.53
CA THR A 414 -11.10 17.46 7.09
C THR A 414 -11.83 16.13 7.24
N CYS A 415 -12.66 15.96 8.28
CA CYS A 415 -13.56 14.81 8.39
C CYS A 415 -14.57 14.78 7.24
N SER A 416 -15.25 15.90 6.92
CA SER A 416 -16.27 15.92 5.87
C SER A 416 -15.69 15.68 4.47
N THR A 417 -14.54 16.28 4.14
CA THR A 417 -13.85 16.02 2.86
C THR A 417 -13.33 14.59 2.73
N ARG A 418 -12.96 13.94 3.84
CA ARG A 418 -12.54 12.53 3.88
C ARG A 418 -13.70 11.55 3.99
N TRP A 419 -14.81 11.94 4.61
CA TRP A 419 -16.05 11.16 4.74
C TRP A 419 -16.85 11.11 3.44
N ILE A 420 -16.93 12.23 2.71
CA ILE A 420 -17.39 12.24 1.31
C ILE A 420 -16.57 11.23 0.50
N ARG A 421 -15.27 11.12 0.81
CA ARG A 421 -14.34 10.16 0.22
C ARG A 421 -14.52 8.71 0.66
N VAL A 422 -15.34 8.36 1.65
CA VAL A 422 -15.56 6.96 2.11
C VAL A 422 -17.00 6.53 1.84
N ARG A 423 -17.99 7.38 2.15
CA ARG A 423 -19.42 7.14 1.90
C ARG A 423 -19.71 6.84 0.44
N SER A 424 -18.95 7.47 -0.44
CA SER A 424 -19.16 7.41 -1.88
C SER A 424 -18.54 6.19 -2.57
N TRP A 425 -17.91 5.29 -1.81
CA TRP A 425 -17.42 3.99 -2.29
C TRP A 425 -18.49 2.89 -2.18
N TRP A 426 -19.57 3.15 -1.44
CA TRP A 426 -20.54 2.14 -1.01
C TRP A 426 -21.96 2.35 -1.54
N GLN A 427 -22.27 3.45 -2.24
CA GLN A 427 -23.62 3.67 -2.76
C GLN A 427 -23.82 3.05 -4.15
N PRO A 428 -24.84 2.18 -4.34
CA PRO A 428 -25.47 1.99 -5.64
C PRO A 428 -26.14 3.30 -6.08
N ALA A 429 -26.24 3.51 -7.39
CA ALA A 429 -26.59 4.79 -8.02
C ALA A 429 -28.08 5.22 -7.90
N THR A 430 -28.71 5.17 -6.71
CA THR A 430 -30.18 5.33 -6.63
C THR A 430 -30.74 6.22 -5.52
N THR A 431 -30.02 7.20 -4.96
CA THR A 431 -30.70 8.21 -4.09
C THR A 431 -30.07 9.61 -4.15
N PRO A 432 -30.79 10.64 -4.65
CA PRO A 432 -30.32 12.01 -4.64
C PRO A 432 -30.65 12.69 -3.30
N GLY A 433 -29.63 13.23 -2.64
CA GLY A 433 -29.78 14.01 -1.41
C GLY A 433 -28.81 15.19 -1.40
N ARG A 434 -29.36 16.40 -1.29
CA ARG A 434 -28.71 17.72 -1.40
C ARG A 434 -27.45 17.86 -0.54
N GLY A 435 -26.37 18.30 -1.17
CA GLY A 435 -25.09 18.61 -0.53
C GLY A 435 -23.92 18.60 -1.52
N GLU A 436 -24.17 18.99 -2.78
CA GLU A 436 -23.15 19.10 -3.80
C GLU A 436 -22.68 20.55 -3.83
N HIS A 437 -21.42 20.80 -3.43
CA HIS A 437 -20.53 21.87 -3.87
C HIS A 437 -19.39 21.99 -2.85
N SER A 438 -18.44 21.05 -2.85
CA SER A 438 -17.06 21.20 -2.34
C SER A 438 -16.35 19.84 -2.37
N ALA A 439 -16.07 19.31 -3.56
CA ALA A 439 -15.21 18.13 -3.71
C ALA A 439 -14.11 18.46 -4.73
N GLY A 440 -12.85 18.36 -4.30
CA GLY A 440 -11.71 18.54 -5.20
C GLY A 440 -11.77 17.59 -6.40
N ALA A 441 -11.20 18.04 -7.52
CA ALA A 441 -11.28 17.45 -8.87
C ALA A 441 -10.88 15.97 -9.02
N THR A 442 -10.37 15.31 -7.98
CA THR A 442 -9.91 13.92 -8.06
C THR A 442 -11.05 12.91 -7.93
N TYR A 443 -12.15 13.23 -7.22
CA TYR A 443 -13.18 12.23 -6.88
C TYR A 443 -14.18 11.94 -8.00
N SER A 444 -14.59 12.95 -8.79
CA SER A 444 -15.49 12.77 -9.94
C SER A 444 -14.96 11.74 -10.95
N ARG A 445 -13.63 11.51 -10.98
CA ARG A 445 -12.95 10.55 -11.86
C ARG A 445 -13.14 9.07 -11.47
N TRP A 446 -13.55 8.74 -10.25
CA TRP A 446 -13.62 7.35 -9.74
C TRP A 446 -15.05 6.79 -9.67
N ARG A 447 -16.07 7.61 -9.94
CA ARG A 447 -17.45 7.13 -10.13
C ARG A 447 -17.56 6.43 -11.48
N ALA A 448 -18.32 5.33 -11.52
CA ALA A 448 -18.78 4.78 -12.80
C ALA A 448 -19.58 5.89 -13.53
N PRO A 449 -19.39 6.08 -14.85
CA PRO A 449 -20.17 7.09 -15.57
C PRO A 449 -21.66 6.74 -15.51
N SER A 450 -22.48 7.61 -14.92
CA SER A 450 -23.86 7.77 -15.38
C SER A 450 -23.85 8.62 -16.64
N THR A 451 -24.75 8.33 -17.56
CA THR A 451 -24.88 8.99 -18.87
C THR A 451 -25.04 10.52 -18.78
N ARG A 452 -23.94 11.30 -18.82
CA ARG A 452 -23.76 12.50 -19.67
C ARG A 452 -22.45 13.30 -19.40
N SER A 453 -21.83 13.65 -20.53
CA SER A 453 -20.93 14.79 -20.88
C SER A 453 -19.63 15.09 -20.12
N ARG A 454 -18.58 15.27 -20.94
CA ARG A 454 -17.16 15.58 -20.73
C ARG A 454 -16.86 16.97 -20.12
N SER A 455 -15.70 17.13 -19.43
CA SER A 455 -14.47 17.89 -19.83
C SER A 455 -13.55 18.26 -18.61
N PRO A 456 -12.32 18.82 -18.72
CA PRO A 456 -11.09 18.07 -18.37
C PRO A 456 -10.12 18.70 -17.34
N SER A 457 -9.07 17.91 -17.01
CA SER A 457 -7.76 18.25 -16.42
C SER A 457 -7.60 18.29 -14.88
N ALA A 458 -6.80 17.35 -14.36
CA ALA A 458 -5.95 17.51 -13.16
C ALA A 458 -4.99 16.31 -13.02
N ARG A 459 -3.69 16.58 -12.87
CA ARG A 459 -2.61 15.61 -12.61
C ARG A 459 -2.75 14.99 -11.20
N PRO A 460 -2.51 13.68 -10.99
CA PRO A 460 -2.70 13.07 -9.67
C PRO A 460 -1.42 13.02 -8.82
N ALA A 461 -1.58 13.34 -7.52
CA ALA A 461 -0.62 13.08 -6.44
C ALA A 461 -0.84 11.69 -5.79
N THR A 462 0.21 11.11 -5.21
CA THR A 462 0.42 9.67 -5.05
C THR A 462 0.06 9.03 -3.69
N THR A 463 -0.60 9.72 -2.75
CA THR A 463 -0.67 9.26 -1.34
C THR A 463 -2.01 8.75 -0.79
N SER A 464 -3.08 8.59 -1.59
CA SER A 464 -4.42 8.28 -1.04
C SER A 464 -4.83 6.78 -0.95
N ARG A 465 -3.90 5.82 -0.93
CA ARG A 465 -4.26 4.40 -1.23
C ARG A 465 -4.58 3.47 -0.06
N ARG A 466 -4.39 3.89 1.21
CA ARG A 466 -4.67 3.04 2.39
C ARG A 466 -6.12 3.09 2.90
N TYR A 467 -7.04 3.80 2.23
CA TYR A 467 -8.37 4.15 2.77
C TYR A 467 -9.55 3.54 1.99
N SER A 468 -9.34 2.40 1.33
CA SER A 468 -10.32 1.77 0.43
C SER A 468 -10.73 0.36 0.92
N PRO A 469 -12.01 -0.04 0.79
CA PRO A 469 -12.49 -1.41 1.04
C PRO A 469 -12.12 -2.40 -0.08
N MET A 470 -11.68 -1.92 -1.26
CA MET A 470 -10.91 -2.75 -2.19
C MET A 470 -9.49 -2.94 -1.65
N PRO A 471 -8.87 -4.13 -1.82
CA PRO A 471 -7.54 -4.44 -1.32
C PRO A 471 -6.60 -3.27 -1.56
N PRO A 472 -5.97 -2.69 -0.53
CA PRO A 472 -5.05 -1.58 -0.71
C PRO A 472 -3.90 -2.02 -1.62
N SER A 473 -3.34 -1.11 -2.43
CA SER A 473 -2.01 -1.35 -2.98
C SER A 473 -1.02 -0.97 -1.88
N MET A 474 -0.45 -1.95 -1.18
CA MET A 474 0.74 -1.68 -0.39
C MET A 474 1.90 -1.40 -1.36
N PRO A 475 2.62 -0.28 -1.26
CA PRO A 475 4.02 -0.33 -1.60
C PRO A 475 4.70 -1.21 -0.55
N VAL A 476 5.27 -2.32 -0.99
CA VAL A 476 6.27 -3.08 -0.22
C VAL A 476 7.27 -2.08 0.37
N ASN A 477 7.56 -2.21 1.67
CA ASN A 477 8.54 -1.45 2.43
C ASN A 477 9.70 -0.92 1.54
N TRP A 478 9.75 0.40 1.33
CA TRP A 478 11.00 1.09 1.02
C TRP A 478 11.76 1.30 2.33
N ALA A 479 12.16 0.21 2.97
CA ALA A 479 13.43 0.24 3.68
C ALA A 479 14.49 -0.02 2.61
N PRO A 480 15.60 0.74 2.55
CA PRO A 480 16.78 0.22 1.87
C PRO A 480 17.18 -1.06 2.61
N ARG A 481 16.69 -2.21 2.12
CA ARG A 481 17.29 -3.49 2.49
C ARG A 481 18.72 -3.37 1.99
N ARG A 482 19.64 -3.16 2.93
CA ARG A 482 21.06 -3.23 2.63
C ARG A 482 21.31 -4.64 2.08
N CYS A 483 22.12 -4.73 1.03
CA CYS A 483 22.65 -6.03 0.62
C CYS A 483 23.23 -6.69 1.89
N PRO A 484 22.88 -7.96 2.18
CA PRO A 484 23.47 -8.68 3.30
C PRO A 484 24.99 -8.74 3.20
#